data_AF-A0A6F8XDQ2-F1
#
_entry.id   AF-A0A6F8XDQ2-F1
#
_cell.length_a   1.000
_cell.length_b   1.000
_cell.length_c   1.000
_cell.angle_alpha   90.00
_cell.angle_beta   90.00
_cell.angle_gamma   90.00
#
_symmetry.space_group_name_H-M   'P 1'
#
loop_
_entity.id
_entity.type
_entity.pdbx_description
1 polymer ?
#
loop_
_entity_poly.entity_id
_entity_poly.type
_entity_poly.pdbx_seq_one_letter_code
_entity_poly.pdbx_strand_id
1 'polypeptide(L)' 'MDMQPEEHEQVALALETLIRETQATISRVEQHGLDASMPEDYQALLDILDSAIKQQREHTMGMLNKE' A
#
# COMPACT_ATOMS: atom_id res chain seq x y z
N MET A 1 -19.46 15.18 -7.05
CA MET A 1 -18.52 16.02 -7.81
C MET A 1 -17.53 15.06 -8.45
N ASP A 2 -17.50 14.98 -9.77
CA ASP A 2 -16.54 14.14 -10.50
C ASP A 2 -15.12 14.50 -10.05
N MET A 3 -14.36 13.54 -9.53
CA MET A 3 -12.91 13.71 -9.37
C MET A 3 -12.35 14.06 -10.73
N GLN A 4 -11.52 15.09 -10.76
CA GLN A 4 -10.89 15.46 -12.01
C GLN A 4 -9.98 14.30 -12.43
N PRO A 5 -9.86 14.01 -13.75
CA PRO A 5 -9.05 12.90 -14.26
C PRO A 5 -7.62 12.83 -13.67
N GLU A 6 -7.09 14.00 -13.29
CA GLU A 6 -5.80 14.20 -12.63
C GLU A 6 -5.72 13.57 -11.23
N GLU A 7 -6.80 13.57 -10.44
CA GLU A 7 -6.84 12.94 -9.11
C GLU A 7 -6.83 11.42 -9.23
N HIS A 8 -7.51 10.86 -10.22
CA HIS A 8 -7.45 9.43 -10.51
C HIS A 8 -6.05 8.97 -10.93
N GLU A 9 -5.37 9.77 -11.75
CA GLU A 9 -4.01 9.48 -12.21
C GLU A 9 -3.01 9.58 -11.06
N GLN A 10 -3.16 10.56 -10.15
CA GLN A 10 -2.35 10.66 -8.94
C GLN A 10 -2.54 9.45 -8.01
N VAL A 11 -3.77 9.01 -7.80
CA VAL A 11 -4.05 7.82 -6.98
C VAL A 11 -3.45 6.57 -7.64
N ALA A 12 -3.58 6.42 -8.96
CA ALA A 12 -2.97 5.30 -9.68
C ALA A 12 -1.44 5.28 -9.53
N LEU A 13 -0.79 6.44 -9.67
CA LEU A 13 0.67 6.57 -9.47
C LEU A 13 1.10 6.25 -8.04
N ALA A 14 0.33 6.68 -7.04
CA ALA A 14 0.59 6.38 -5.64
C ALA A 14 0.48 4.88 -5.36
N LEU A 15 -0.54 4.22 -5.92
CA LEU A 15 -0.72 2.77 -5.80
C LEU A 15 0.39 2.00 -6.50
N GLU A 16 0.79 2.41 -7.70
CA GLU A 16 1.92 1.77 -8.40
C GLU A 16 3.25 1.92 -7.63
N THR A 17 3.44 3.05 -6.95
CA THR A 17 4.62 3.27 -6.09
C THR A 17 4.61 2.31 -4.91
N LEU A 18 3.48 2.25 -4.19
CA LEU A 18 3.32 1.35 -3.04
C LEU A 18 3.52 -0.13 -3.42
N ILE A 19 2.99 -0.55 -4.57
CA ILE A 19 3.16 -1.91 -5.08
C ILE A 19 4.65 -2.21 -5.33
N ARG A 20 5.37 -1.31 -6.00
CA ARG A 20 6.81 -1.49 -6.27
C ARG A 20 7.63 -1.57 -4.99
N GLU A 21 7.36 -0.70 -4.02
CA GLU A 21 8.06 -0.70 -2.73
C GLU A 21 7.81 -2.00 -1.94
N THR A 22 6.56 -2.50 -1.97
CA THR A 22 6.19 -3.76 -1.34
C THR A 22 6.91 -4.94 -2.00
N GLN A 23 6.93 -4.98 -3.33
CA GLN A 23 7.65 -6.02 -4.08
C GLN A 23 9.15 -6.00 -3.78
N ALA A 24 9.78 -4.82 -3.74
CA ALA A 24 11.19 -4.68 -3.38
C ALA A 24 11.48 -5.17 -1.95
N THR A 25 10.53 -4.97 -1.04
CA THR A 25 10.66 -5.45 0.35
C THR A 25 10.54 -6.97 0.43
N ILE A 26 9.56 -7.56 -0.27
CA ILE A 26 9.43 -9.02 -0.36
C ILE A 26 10.67 -9.65 -0.97
N SER A 27 11.18 -9.13 -2.10
CA SER A 27 12.38 -9.67 -2.73
C SER A 27 13.61 -9.60 -1.83
N ARG A 28 13.73 -8.55 -1.00
CA ARG A 28 14.81 -8.42 -0.02
C ARG A 28 14.70 -9.46 1.09
N VAL A 29 13.48 -9.70 1.57
CA VAL A 29 13.19 -10.77 2.55
C VAL A 29 13.46 -12.15 1.96
N GLU A 30 13.10 -12.40 0.70
CA GLU A 30 13.36 -13.68 0.04
C GLU A 30 14.86 -13.92 -0.21
N GLN A 31 15.62 -12.87 -0.56
CA GLN A 31 17.05 -12.96 -0.86
C GLN A 31 17.93 -13.09 0.38
N HIS A 32 17.59 -12.41 1.47
CA HIS A 32 18.42 -12.37 2.67
C HIS A 32 17.86 -13.23 3.81
N GLY A 33 16.66 -13.79 3.63
CA GLY A 33 15.81 -14.21 4.73
C GLY A 33 15.29 -12.99 5.49
N LEU A 34 14.18 -13.15 6.23
CA LEU A 34 14.14 -12.48 7.53
C LEU A 34 15.31 -13.09 8.27
N ASP A 35 16.37 -12.33 8.55
CA ASP A 35 17.36 -12.79 9.53
C ASP A 35 16.55 -13.32 10.72
N ALA A 36 16.86 -14.53 11.20
CA ALA A 36 15.99 -15.33 12.08
C ALA A 36 15.70 -14.67 13.46
N SER A 37 16.04 -13.39 13.59
CA SER A 37 16.07 -12.53 14.75
C SER A 37 15.01 -11.41 14.75
N MET A 38 14.27 -11.14 13.66
CA MET A 38 13.42 -9.92 13.57
C MET A 38 11.95 -10.16 13.17
N PRO A 39 11.16 -10.91 13.97
CA PRO A 39 9.72 -11.03 13.79
C PRO A 39 8.98 -9.68 13.91
N GLU A 40 9.57 -8.71 14.60
CA GLU A 40 9.06 -7.35 14.76
C GLU A 40 9.02 -6.58 13.43
N ASP A 41 10.06 -6.72 12.61
CA ASP A 41 10.11 -6.09 11.29
C ASP A 41 9.08 -6.69 10.33
N TYR A 42 8.88 -8.02 10.39
CA TYR A 42 7.85 -8.68 9.61
C TYR A 42 6.44 -8.23 10.02
N GLN A 43 6.18 -8.14 11.33
CA GLN A 43 4.91 -7.64 11.83
C GLN A 43 4.68 -6.18 11.44
N ALA A 44 5.72 -5.33 11.50
CA ALA A 44 5.63 -3.94 11.06
C ALA A 44 5.26 -3.83 9.57
N LEU A 45 5.80 -4.70 8.71
CA LEU A 45 5.42 -4.74 7.30
C LEU A 45 3.96 -5.16 7.09
N LEU A 46 3.47 -6.14 7.86
CA LEU A 46 2.06 -6.54 7.82
C LEU A 46 1.13 -5.41 8.28
N ASP A 47 1.52 -4.68 9.32
CA ASP A 47 0.73 -3.57 9.86
C ASP A 47 0.66 -2.40 8.86
N ILE A 48 1.76 -2.11 8.16
CA ILE A 48 1.80 -1.11 7.07
C ILE A 48 0.88 -1.52 5.92
N LEU A 49 0.94 -2.80 5.50
CA LEU A 49 0.11 -3.30 4.41
C LEU A 49 -1.38 -3.24 4.75
N ASP A 50 -1.77 -3.67 5.94
CA ASP A 50 -3.16 -3.63 6.41
C ASP A 50 -3.66 -2.18 6.50
N SER A 51 -2.82 -1.26 6.99
CA SER A 51 -3.14 0.16 7.05
C SER A 51 -3.36 0.76 5.66
N ALA A 52 -2.49 0.44 4.70
CA ALA A 52 -2.62 0.94 3.32
C ALA A 52 -3.90 0.42 2.64
N ILE A 53 -4.24 -0.86 2.83
CA ILE A 53 -5.49 -1.44 2.30
C ILE A 53 -6.71 -0.75 2.90
N LYS A 54 -6.72 -0.50 4.22
CA LYS A 54 -7.80 0.21 4.90
C LYS A 54 -7.97 1.63 4.37
N GLN A 55 -6.87 2.39 4.27
CA GLN A 55 -6.89 3.75 3.75
C GLN A 55 -7.40 3.80 2.31
N GLN A 56 -6.95 2.90 1.44
CA GLN A 56 -7.42 2.85 0.07
C GLN A 56 -8.92 2.52 -0.02
N ARG A 57 -9.38 1.59 0.82
CA ARG A 57 -10.80 1.23 0.88
C ARG A 57 -11.65 2.39 1.36
N GLU A 58 -11.25 3.08 2.43
CA GLU A 58 -11.96 4.26 2.95
C GLU A 58 -12.00 5.38 1.91
N HIS A 59 -10.88 5.66 1.25
CA HIS A 59 -10.82 6.64 0.19
C HIS A 59 -11.80 6.31 -0.95
N THR A 60 -11.78 5.05 -1.43
CA THR A 60 -12.70 4.56 -2.47
C THR A 60 -14.16 4.64 -2.03
N MET A 61 -14.48 4.30 -0.78
CA MET A 61 -15.85 4.45 -0.26
C MET A 61 -16.25 5.92 -0.13
N GLY A 62 -15.33 6.81 0.24
CA GLY A 62 -15.57 8.25 0.29
C GLY A 62 -15.83 8.87 -1.08
N MET A 63 -15.22 8.30 -2.13
CA MET A 63 -15.50 8.66 -3.51
C MET A 63 -16.92 8.25 -3.93
N LEU A 64 -17.31 6.99 -3.65
CA LEU A 64 -18.62 6.44 -4.01
C LEU A 64 -19.79 7.06 -3.21
N ASN A 65 -19.55 7.49 -1.96
CA ASN A 65 -20.58 8.10 -1.11
C ASN A 65 -20.76 9.63 -1.33
N LYS A 66 -19.97 10.25 -2.22
CA LYS A 66 -20.09 11.67 -2.60
C LYS A 66 -20.90 11.88 -3.89
N GLU A 67 -21.53 10.83 -4.40
CA GLU A 67 -22.59 10.84 -5.42
C GLU A 67 -23.97 10.99 -4.79
#